data_AF-A0A4V6KPX5-F1
#
_entry.id   AF-A0A4V6KPX5-F1
#
_cell.length_a   1.000
_cell.length_b   1.000
_cell.length_c   1.000
_cell.angle_alpha   90.00
_cell.angle_beta   90.00
_cell.angle_gamma   90.00
#
_symmetry.space_group_name_H-M   'P 1'
#
loop_
_entity.id
_entity.type
_entity.pdbx_description
1 polymer ?
#
loop_
_entity_poly.entity_id
_entity_poly.type
_entity_poly.pdbx_seq_one_letter_code
_entity_poly.pdbx_strand_id
1 'polypeptide(L)'
;MIEFEVYIDDRFAFSQRSDGLIIATPTGSTAYSLSAGGPILTPSLEAIALVPMFPHTLSARPLVINGDSTIRLKFSHIGSDLEISCDSQIALPIQEGEEVLIRRSDFHLNLIHPRTTAISIR
;
A
#
# COMPACT_ATOMS: atom_id res chain seq x y z
N MET A 1 9.39 -14.29 -6.02
CA MET A 1 9.05 -14.30 -4.58
C MET A 1 10.07 -13.51 -3.81
N ILE A 2 9.58 -12.54 -3.05
CA ILE A 2 10.36 -11.72 -2.12
C ILE A 2 9.93 -12.04 -0.70
N GLU A 3 10.82 -11.78 0.26
CA GLU A 3 10.52 -11.87 1.69
C GLU A 3 10.77 -10.50 2.32
N PHE A 4 9.76 -9.98 3.00
CA PHE A 4 9.83 -8.68 3.64
C PHE A 4 9.12 -8.69 4.99
N GLU A 5 9.59 -7.81 5.86
CA GLU A 5 9.02 -7.50 7.15
C GLU A 5 8.26 -6.17 7.05
N VAL A 6 7.06 -6.16 7.60
CA VAL A 6 6.20 -4.97 7.67
C VAL A 6 6.20 -4.46 9.10
N TYR A 7 6.59 -3.19 9.25
CA TYR A 7 6.52 -2.45 10.49
C TYR A 7 5.45 -1.36 10.35
N ILE A 8 4.58 -1.23 11.34
CA ILE A 8 3.56 -0.17 11.41
C ILE A 8 3.85 0.65 12.66
N ASP A 9 4.05 1.95 12.50
CA ASP A 9 4.38 2.87 13.61
C ASP A 9 5.56 2.38 14.45
N ASP A 10 6.65 2.03 13.75
CA ASP A 10 7.89 1.47 14.30
C ASP A 10 7.77 0.13 15.04
N ARG A 11 6.60 -0.52 14.98
CA ARG A 11 6.36 -1.83 15.60
C ARG A 11 6.29 -2.91 14.54
N PHE A 12 6.99 -4.02 14.79
CA PHE A 12 6.88 -5.20 13.95
C PHE A 12 5.42 -5.69 13.91
N ALA A 13 4.85 -5.78 12.72
CA ALA A 13 3.49 -6.26 12.52
C ALA A 13 3.50 -7.73 12.06
N PHE A 14 4.16 -8.02 10.95
CA PHE A 14 4.30 -9.37 10.39
C PHE A 14 5.42 -9.43 9.35
N SER A 15 5.85 -10.64 9.01
CA SER A 15 6.66 -10.92 7.82
C SER A 15 5.83 -11.68 6.79
N GLN A 16 6.15 -11.51 5.51
CA GLN A 16 5.42 -12.16 4.43
C GLN A 16 6.35 -12.60 3.30
N ARG A 17 6.04 -13.77 2.75
CA ARG A 17 6.59 -14.28 1.49
C ARG A 17 5.52 -14.23 0.42
N SER A 18 5.73 -13.39 -0.60
CA SER A 18 4.76 -13.14 -1.65
C SER A 18 5.44 -12.59 -2.90
N ASP A 19 4.69 -12.35 -3.97
CA ASP A 19 5.22 -11.66 -5.16
C ASP A 19 5.35 -10.15 -4.91
N GLY A 20 4.55 -9.60 -4.00
CA GLY A 20 4.60 -8.20 -3.61
C GLY A 20 3.57 -7.84 -2.56
N LEU A 21 3.47 -6.54 -2.31
CA LEU A 21 2.49 -5.92 -1.42
C LEU A 21 1.99 -4.63 -2.07
N ILE A 22 0.68 -4.48 -2.19
CA ILE A 22 0.04 -3.25 -2.65
C ILE A 22 -0.30 -2.43 -1.42
N ILE A 23 0.10 -1.16 -1.43
CA ILE A 23 -0.26 -0.19 -0.39
C ILE A 23 -1.08 0.90 -1.06
N ALA A 24 -2.37 0.95 -0.74
CA ALA A 24 -3.35 1.77 -1.45
C ALA A 24 -4.01 2.79 -0.53
N THR A 25 -4.19 4.01 -1.07
CA THR A 25 -5.08 5.02 -0.51
C THR A 25 -6.55 4.63 -0.73
N PRO A 26 -7.52 5.31 -0.11
CA PRO A 26 -8.93 5.06 -0.38
C PRO A 26 -9.30 5.25 -1.85
N THR A 27 -8.73 6.26 -2.50
CA THR A 27 -8.86 6.48 -3.96
C THR A 27 -8.26 5.33 -4.76
N GLY A 28 -7.09 4.81 -4.35
CA GLY A 28 -6.44 3.66 -4.98
C GLY A 28 -7.12 2.31 -4.69
N SER A 29 -8.03 2.24 -3.72
CA SER A 29 -8.68 1.00 -3.31
C SER A 29 -9.48 0.34 -4.44
N THR A 30 -10.03 1.14 -5.36
CA THR A 30 -10.78 0.69 -6.53
C THR A 30 -9.92 0.44 -7.77
N ALA A 31 -8.59 0.61 -7.68
CA ALA A 31 -7.65 0.38 -8.77
C ALA A 31 -7.01 -1.01 -8.65
N TYR A 32 -5.69 -1.12 -8.71
CA TYR A 32 -4.98 -2.41 -8.66
C TYR A 32 -5.26 -3.20 -7.37
N SER A 33 -5.48 -2.48 -6.25
CA SER A 33 -5.92 -3.05 -4.97
C SER A 33 -7.20 -3.89 -5.12
N LEU A 34 -8.19 -3.41 -5.88
CA LEU A 34 -9.45 -4.14 -6.11
C LEU A 34 -9.21 -5.42 -6.89
N SER A 35 -8.36 -5.38 -7.92
CA SER A 35 -8.00 -6.55 -8.72
C SER A 35 -7.28 -7.63 -7.89
N ALA A 36 -6.51 -7.22 -6.88
CA ALA A 36 -5.84 -8.13 -5.96
C ALA A 36 -6.73 -8.63 -4.80
N GLY A 37 -8.02 -8.28 -4.80
CA GLY A 37 -8.97 -8.71 -3.76
C GLY A 37 -9.00 -7.83 -2.51
N GLY A 38 -8.49 -6.60 -2.60
CA GLY A 38 -8.62 -5.58 -1.56
C GLY A 38 -10.06 -5.05 -1.41
N PRO A 39 -10.41 -4.47 -0.25
CA PRO A 39 -11.72 -3.87 -0.03
C PRO A 39 -11.88 -2.54 -0.78
N ILE A 40 -13.13 -2.20 -1.12
CA ILE A 40 -13.47 -0.84 -1.58
C ILE A 40 -13.54 0.07 -0.36
N LEU A 41 -12.78 1.16 -0.39
CA LEU A 41 -12.80 2.20 0.63
C LEU A 41 -13.47 3.45 0.08
N THR A 42 -14.29 4.11 0.91
CA THR A 42 -14.87 5.40 0.54
C THR A 42 -13.77 6.48 0.53
N PRO A 43 -13.73 7.38 -0.48
CA PRO A 43 -12.67 8.39 -0.59
C PRO A 43 -12.48 9.31 0.62
N SER A 44 -13.51 9.51 1.45
CA SER A 44 -13.47 10.32 2.67
C SER A 44 -12.89 9.60 3.90
N LEU A 45 -12.46 8.34 3.77
CA LEU A 45 -11.93 7.56 4.88
C LEU A 45 -10.44 7.81 5.05
N GLU A 46 -9.99 8.22 6.23
CA GLU A 46 -8.56 8.35 6.55
C GLU A 46 -7.94 6.98 6.87
N ALA A 47 -7.63 6.22 5.83
CA ALA A 47 -7.10 4.86 5.95
C ALA A 47 -6.10 4.49 4.85
N ILE A 48 -5.22 3.55 5.14
CA ILE A 48 -4.33 2.90 4.17
C ILE A 48 -4.65 1.41 4.14
N ALA A 49 -4.79 0.83 2.95
CA ALA A 49 -4.98 -0.59 2.74
C ALA A 49 -3.67 -1.27 2.32
N LEU A 50 -3.31 -2.36 2.97
CA LEU A 50 -2.21 -3.25 2.62
C LEU A 50 -2.80 -4.53 2.04
N VAL A 51 -2.56 -4.82 0.76
CA VAL A 51 -3.13 -5.95 0.04
C VAL A 51 -2.01 -6.85 -0.49
N PRO A 52 -1.89 -8.10 -0.01
CA PRO A 52 -0.82 -8.99 -0.41
C PRO A 52 -1.01 -9.52 -1.84
N MET A 53 0.08 -9.62 -2.63
CA MET A 53 0.05 -10.20 -3.98
C MET A 53 0.53 -11.66 -3.95
N PHE A 54 -0.39 -12.61 -4.16
CA PHE A 54 -0.11 -14.05 -4.15
C PHE A 54 0.70 -14.53 -2.91
N PRO A 55 0.20 -14.28 -1.68
CA PRO A 55 0.90 -14.67 -0.47
C PRO A 55 0.96 -16.20 -0.33
N HIS A 56 2.12 -16.70 0.10
CA HIS A 56 2.30 -18.13 0.39
C HIS A 56 1.68 -18.54 1.74
N THR A 57 1.25 -17.57 2.55
CA THR A 57 0.50 -17.79 3.79
C THR A 57 -1.01 -17.80 3.49
N LEU A 58 -1.67 -18.94 3.65
CA LEU A 58 -3.11 -19.12 3.34
C LEU A 58 -4.06 -18.21 4.13
N SER A 59 -3.64 -17.77 5.32
CA SER A 59 -4.39 -16.87 6.19
C SER A 59 -4.13 -15.39 5.91
N ALA A 60 -3.27 -15.03 4.95
CA ALA A 60 -3.01 -13.64 4.61
C ALA A 60 -4.28 -12.97 4.06
N ARG A 61 -4.59 -11.78 4.57
CA ARG A 61 -5.78 -11.00 4.21
C ARG A 61 -5.38 -9.54 4.03
N PRO A 62 -6.16 -8.76 3.24
CA PRO A 62 -6.05 -7.31 3.24
C PRO A 62 -6.14 -6.75 4.66
N LEU A 63 -5.26 -5.83 5.00
CA LEU A 63 -5.22 -5.11 6.27
C LEU A 63 -5.51 -3.64 6.02
N VAL A 64 -6.44 -3.05 6.76
CA VAL A 64 -6.74 -1.61 6.71
C VAL A 64 -6.28 -0.98 8.02
N ILE A 65 -5.43 0.05 7.91
CA ILE A 65 -4.88 0.78 9.05
C ILE A 65 -5.23 2.26 8.98
N ASN A 66 -4.92 3.01 10.04
CA ASN A 66 -5.12 4.45 10.11
C ASN A 66 -4.31 5.16 9.01
N GLY A 67 -4.89 6.17 8.36
CA GLY A 67 -4.23 6.97 7.33
C GLY A 67 -2.97 7.70 7.80
N ASP A 68 -2.86 7.97 9.10
CA ASP A 68 -1.73 8.67 9.73
C ASP A 68 -0.59 7.72 10.09
N SER A 69 -0.80 6.41 10.03
CA SER A 69 0.22 5.42 10.35
C SER A 69 1.36 5.44 9.34
N THR A 70 2.56 5.13 9.83
CA THR A 70 3.75 4.93 9.01
C THR A 70 3.96 3.45 8.75
N ILE A 71 4.29 3.09 7.51
CA ILE A 71 4.60 1.72 7.11
C ILE A 71 6.05 1.68 6.68
N ARG A 72 6.85 0.83 7.34
CA ARG A 72 8.23 0.57 6.94
C ARG A 72 8.37 -0.87 6.47
N LEU A 73 8.95 -1.04 5.28
CA LEU A 73 9.26 -2.35 4.71
C LEU A 73 10.76 -2.58 4.78
N LYS A 74 11.14 -3.72 5.35
CA LYS A 74 12.52 -4.22 5.33
C LYS A 74 12.57 -5.51 4.54
N PHE A 75 13.62 -5.68 3.73
CA PHE A 75 13.76 -6.85 2.87
C PHE A 75 14.93 -7.69 3.36
N SER A 76 14.69 -8.97 3.66
CA SER A 76 15.70 -9.86 4.21
C SER A 76 16.68 -10.36 3.13
N HIS A 77 16.18 -10.54 1.91
CA HIS A 77 16.96 -10.92 0.73
C HIS A 77 16.44 -10.17 -0.50
N ILE A 78 17.29 -9.37 -1.12
CA ILE A 78 16.96 -8.57 -2.30
C ILE A 78 17.57 -9.26 -3.53
N GLY A 79 16.72 -9.66 -4.48
CA GLY A 79 17.16 -9.99 -5.84
C GLY A 79 17.47 -8.71 -6.63
N SER A 80 18.16 -8.80 -7.76
CA SER A 80 18.62 -7.63 -8.53
C SER A 80 17.52 -6.69 -9.04
N ASP A 81 16.25 -7.12 -8.98
CA ASP A 81 15.14 -6.49 -9.69
C ASP A 81 14.00 -6.05 -8.74
N LEU A 82 14.30 -5.76 -7.47
CA LEU A 82 13.31 -5.26 -6.53
C LEU A 82 13.03 -3.77 -6.78
N GLU A 83 11.76 -3.42 -6.95
CA GLU A 83 11.32 -2.04 -7.16
C GLU A 83 10.00 -1.74 -6.47
N ILE A 84 9.75 -0.45 -6.26
CA ILE A 84 8.42 0.08 -5.94
C ILE A 84 7.85 0.78 -7.16
N SER A 85 6.58 0.53 -7.43
CA SER A 85 5.83 1.21 -8.48
C SER A 85 4.78 2.13 -7.87
N CYS A 86 4.91 3.44 -8.06
CA CYS A 86 3.94 4.43 -7.62
C CYS A 86 2.94 4.71 -8.76
N ASP A 87 1.65 4.52 -8.47
CA ASP A 87 0.52 4.70 -9.40
C ASP A 87 0.70 4.01 -10.77
N SER A 88 1.49 2.92 -10.80
CA SER A 88 1.89 2.20 -12.01
C SER A 88 2.60 3.06 -13.08
N GLN A 89 3.15 4.22 -12.69
CA GLN A 89 3.79 5.17 -13.61
C GLN A 89 5.26 5.43 -13.28
N ILE A 90 5.62 5.43 -12.00
CA ILE A 90 6.97 5.73 -11.54
C ILE A 90 7.52 4.47 -10.88
N ALA A 91 8.60 3.92 -11.44
CA ALA A 91 9.34 2.82 -10.86
C ALA A 91 10.59 3.35 -10.14
N LEU A 92 10.80 2.95 -8.89
CA LEU A 92 12.00 3.27 -8.11
C LEU A 92 12.66 1.95 -7.70
N PRO A 93 13.93 1.71 -8.12
CA PRO A 93 14.65 0.52 -7.71
C PRO A 93 14.98 0.59 -6.21
N ILE A 94 15.04 -0.57 -5.56
CA ILE A 94 15.45 -0.70 -4.16
C ILE A 94 16.80 -1.42 -4.12
N GLN A 95 17.80 -0.79 -3.52
CA GLN A 95 19.12 -1.37 -3.35
C GLN A 95 19.24 -2.20 -2.08
N GLU A 96 20.27 -3.04 -2.03
CA GLU A 96 20.56 -3.85 -0.86
C GLU A 96 20.80 -2.99 0.39
N GLY A 97 20.10 -3.32 1.49
CA GLY A 97 20.17 -2.57 2.74
C GLY A 97 19.29 -1.31 2.81
N GLU A 98 18.62 -0.94 1.72
CA GLU A 98 17.61 0.13 1.76
C GLU A 98 16.30 -0.35 2.38
N GLU A 99 15.59 0.60 2.98
CA GLU A 99 14.27 0.38 3.57
C GLU A 99 13.27 1.32 2.90
N VAL A 100 12.04 0.87 2.72
CA VAL A 100 10.97 1.70 2.15
C VAL A 100 10.11 2.23 3.29
N LEU A 101 10.00 3.56 3.36
CA LEU A 101 9.11 4.24 4.30
C LEU A 101 7.94 4.87 3.56
N ILE A 102 6.73 4.48 3.92
CA ILE A 102 5.48 4.97 3.36
C ILE A 102 4.69 5.66 4.46
N ARG A 103 4.25 6.89 4.19
CA ARG A 103 3.42 7.69 5.09
C ARG A 103 2.47 8.56 4.27
N ARG A 104 1.41 9.06 4.90
CA ARG A 104 0.57 10.09 4.28
C ARG A 104 1.42 11.32 3.93
N SER A 105 1.20 11.85 2.73
CA SER A 105 1.82 13.10 2.28
C SER A 105 1.32 14.28 3.10
N ASP A 106 2.18 15.27 3.31
CA ASP A 106 1.81 16.54 3.95
C ASP A 106 0.93 17.42 3.02
N PHE A 107 0.78 17.03 1.75
CA PHE A 107 -0.06 17.68 0.73
C PHE A 107 -1.17 16.76 0.26
N HIS A 108 -2.36 17.33 0.03
CA HIS A 108 -3.53 16.64 -0.50
C HIS A 108 -3.93 17.17 -1.88
N LEU A 109 -4.57 16.30 -2.69
CA LEU A 109 -5.14 16.69 -3.97
C LEU A 109 -6.53 17.32 -3.76
N ASN A 110 -6.74 18.53 -4.26
CA ASN A 110 -8.03 19.20 -4.21
C ASN A 110 -8.84 18.88 -5.47
N LEU A 111 -9.82 18.00 -5.33
CA LEU A 111 -10.75 17.69 -6.41
C LEU A 111 -11.98 18.59 -6.35
N ILE A 112 -12.51 18.93 -7.54
CA ILE A 112 -13.81 19.58 -7.68
C ILE A 112 -14.78 18.62 -8.34
N HIS A 113 -15.99 18.57 -7.81
CA HIS A 113 -17.06 17.71 -8.33
C HIS A 113 -18.20 18.55 -8.88
N PRO A 114 -18.78 18.16 -10.04
CA PRO A 114 -20.07 18.67 -10.46
C PRO A 114 -21.13 18.43 -9.38
N ARG A 115 -22.14 19.32 -9.29
CA ARG A 115 -23.24 19.18 -8.32
C ARG A 115 -24.06 17.89 -8.46
N THR A 116 -23.90 17.17 -9.57
CA THR A 116 -24.59 15.93 -9.90
C THR A 116 -23.86 14.66 -9.41
N THR A 117 -22.66 14.77 -8.85
CA THR A 117 -21.89 13.61 -8.37
C THR A 117 -22.43 13.13 -7.02
N ALA A 118 -22.83 11.86 -6.93
CA ALA A 118 -23.42 11.25 -5.74
C ALA A 118 -22.41 10.97 -4.60
N ILE A 119 -21.11 10.95 -4.91
CA ILE A 119 -20.04 10.65 -3.95
C ILE A 119 -19.23 11.93 -3.72
N SER A 120 -19.38 12.52 -2.54
CA SER A 120 -18.59 13.69 -2.11
C SER A 120 -17.23 13.20 -1.62
N ILE A 121 -16.18 13.39 -2.42
CA ILE A 121 -14.80 13.30 -1.98
C ILE A 121 -14.49 14.68 -1.35
N ARG A 122 -14.36 14.74 -0.03
CA ARG A 122 -13.90 15.94 0.68
C ARG A 122 -12.52 15.67 1.23
#